data_AF-A0A268TQ24-F1
#
_entry.id   AF-A0A268TQ24-F1
#
_cell.length_a   1.000
_cell.length_b   1.000
_cell.length_c   1.000
_cell.angle_alpha   90.00
_cell.angle_beta   90.00
_cell.angle_gamma   90.00
#
_symmetry.space_group_name_H-M   'P 1'
#
loop_
_entity.id
_entity.type
_entity.pdbx_description
1 polymer ?
#
loop_
_entity_poly.entity_id
_entity_poly.type
_entity_poly.pdbx_seq_one_letter_code
_entity_poly.pdbx_strand_id
1 'polypeptide(L)'
;MMETLAPNKIFASILLSMGKDPNRMRKQEGVYKYGNKVIFYPKANILTTKEHISKYMGWGYERLTEEKDFLITILPNKIQLKQVKTITY
;
A
#
# COMPACT_ATOMS: atom_id res chain seq x y z
N MET A 1 -27.52 11.41 0.87
CA MET A 1 -26.99 10.66 2.03
C MET A 1 -25.58 10.20 1.68
N MET A 2 -24.55 10.64 2.40
CA MET A 2 -23.21 10.10 2.25
C MET A 2 -23.21 8.71 2.87
N GLU A 3 -23.21 7.66 2.04
CA GLU A 3 -22.96 6.31 2.53
C GLU A 3 -21.53 6.29 3.10
N THR A 4 -21.42 6.14 4.41
CA THR A 4 -20.15 5.90 5.08
C THR A 4 -19.63 4.54 4.61
N LEU A 5 -18.74 4.56 3.61
CA LEU A 5 -18.08 3.36 3.12
C LEU A 5 -17.40 2.66 4.30
N ALA A 6 -17.77 1.41 4.57
CA ALA A 6 -17.12 0.62 5.60
C ALA A 6 -15.60 0.60 5.36
N PRO A 7 -14.75 0.68 6.41
CA PRO A 7 -13.29 0.72 6.27
C PRO A 7 -12.71 -0.38 5.36
N ASN A 8 -13.35 -1.56 5.34
CA ASN A 8 -12.97 -2.67 4.46
C ASN A 8 -13.19 -2.36 2.97
N LYS A 9 -14.26 -1.65 2.59
CA LYS A 9 -14.54 -1.26 1.20
C LYS A 9 -13.55 -0.19 0.72
N ILE A 10 -13.24 0.79 1.57
CA ILE A 10 -12.24 1.84 1.27
C ILE A 10 -10.87 1.19 1.03
N PHE A 11 -10.45 0.29 1.92
CA PHE A 11 -9.17 -0.39 1.78
C PHE A 11 -9.12 -1.29 0.54
N ALA A 12 -10.19 -2.02 0.23
CA ALA A 12 -10.29 -2.80 -1.01
C ALA A 12 -10.15 -1.92 -2.26
N SER A 13 -10.83 -0.76 -2.30
CA SER A 13 -10.73 0.19 -3.41
C SER A 13 -9.33 0.80 -3.57
N ILE A 14 -8.64 1.06 -2.45
CA ILE A 14 -7.23 1.50 -2.45
C ILE A 14 -6.34 0.41 -3.06
N LEU A 15 -6.52 -0.85 -2.68
CA LEU A 15 -5.74 -1.95 -3.25
C LEU A 15 -5.98 -2.09 -4.75
N LEU A 16 -7.24 -1.98 -5.19
CA LEU A 16 -7.60 -2.02 -6.60
C LEU A 16 -6.95 -0.87 -7.40
N SER A 17 -6.91 0.35 -6.86
CA SER A 17 -6.23 1.48 -7.53
C SER A 17 -4.71 1.30 -7.63
N MET A 18 -4.12 0.47 -6.77
CA MET A 18 -2.73 0.04 -6.84
C MET A 18 -2.50 -1.23 -7.69
N GLY A 19 -3.54 -1.74 -8.37
CA GLY A 19 -3.48 -2.97 -9.17
C GLY A 19 -3.29 -4.25 -8.36
N LYS A 20 -3.72 -4.25 -7.09
CA LYS A 20 -3.65 -5.40 -6.18
C LYS A 20 -5.05 -5.96 -5.95
N ASP A 21 -5.20 -7.27 -6.15
CA ASP A 21 -6.46 -7.98 -5.87
C ASP A 21 -6.68 -8.11 -4.35
N PRO A 22 -7.73 -7.48 -3.78
CA PRO A 22 -8.02 -7.56 -2.34
C PRO A 22 -8.24 -8.98 -1.84
N ASN A 23 -8.72 -9.90 -2.69
CA ASN A 23 -8.96 -11.30 -2.31
C ASN A 23 -7.67 -12.10 -2.09
N ARG A 24 -6.54 -11.60 -2.60
CA ARG A 24 -5.21 -12.19 -2.39
C ARG A 24 -4.51 -11.64 -1.15
N MET A 25 -5.14 -10.72 -0.43
CA MET A 25 -4.59 -10.17 0.81
C MET A 25 -4.80 -11.10 1.98
N ARG A 26 -3.83 -11.14 2.89
CA ARG A 26 -3.94 -11.81 4.18
C ARG A 26 -3.69 -10.80 5.30
N LYS A 27 -4.56 -10.79 6.31
CA LYS A 27 -4.37 -9.99 7.52
C LYS A 27 -3.64 -10.84 8.55
N GLN A 28 -2.51 -10.35 9.07
CA GLN A 28 -1.74 -11.02 10.12
C GLN A 28 -1.26 -9.96 11.10
N GLU A 29 -1.54 -10.12 12.41
CA GLU A 29 -1.02 -9.23 13.48
C GLU A 29 -1.23 -7.72 13.21
N GLY A 30 -2.40 -7.35 12.68
CA GLY A 30 -2.73 -5.94 12.41
C GLY A 30 -2.14 -5.36 11.12
N VAL A 31 -1.35 -6.12 10.37
CA VAL A 31 -0.84 -5.74 9.04
C VAL A 31 -1.53 -6.51 7.93
N TYR A 32 -1.55 -5.93 6.72
CA TYR A 32 -2.06 -6.61 5.54
C TYR A 32 -0.92 -6.97 4.60
N LYS A 33 -0.85 -8.22 4.17
CA LYS A 33 0.22 -8.75 3.30
C LYS A 33 -0.33 -9.15 1.94
N TYR A 34 0.38 -8.78 0.87
CA TYR A 34 0.13 -9.23 -0.49
C TYR A 34 1.27 -10.17 -0.94
N GLY A 35 1.00 -11.47 -0.91
CA GLY A 35 2.04 -12.49 -1.06
C GLY A 35 3.16 -12.33 -0.02
N ASN A 36 4.39 -12.70 -0.40
CA ASN A 36 5.58 -12.57 0.46
C ASN A 36 6.40 -11.29 0.18
N LYS A 37 5.85 -10.35 -0.61
CA LYS A 37 6.62 -9.25 -1.19
C LYS A 37 6.23 -7.87 -0.69
N VAL A 38 4.94 -7.66 -0.37
CA VAL A 38 4.44 -6.32 -0.01
C VAL A 38 3.63 -6.38 1.27
N ILE A 39 3.91 -5.47 2.18
CA ILE A 39 3.19 -5.27 3.44
C ILE A 39 2.54 -3.89 3.43
N PHE A 40 1.30 -3.80 3.88
CA PHE A 40 0.49 -2.59 3.94
C PHE A 40 0.14 -2.27 5.40
N TYR A 41 0.40 -1.03 5.78
CA TYR A 41 0.09 -0.46 7.09
C TYR A 41 -0.89 0.70 6.90
N PRO A 42 -2.20 0.43 6.87
CA PRO A 42 -3.20 1.49 6.79
C PRO A 42 -3.25 2.26 8.13
N LYS A 43 -3.11 3.58 8.03
CA LYS A 43 -3.36 4.57 9.10
C LYS A 43 -4.55 5.44 8.66
N ALA A 44 -4.97 6.40 9.50
CA ALA A 44 -6.20 7.18 9.29
C ALA A 44 -6.34 7.77 7.85
N ASN A 45 -5.32 8.47 7.36
CA ASN A 45 -5.29 9.09 6.03
C ASN A 45 -4.00 8.77 5.25
N ILE A 46 -3.17 7.87 5.77
CA ILE A 46 -1.90 7.47 5.16
C ILE A 46 -1.90 5.96 5.00
N LEU A 47 -1.47 5.49 3.84
CA LEU A 47 -1.10 4.10 3.62
C LEU A 47 0.41 4.01 3.50
N THR A 48 1.05 3.30 4.42
CA THR A 48 2.47 2.93 4.26
C THR A 48 2.54 1.57 3.59
N THR A 49 3.35 1.44 2.53
CA THR A 49 3.66 0.16 1.89
C THR A 49 5.13 -0.14 2.04
N LYS A 50 5.45 -1.39 2.36
CA LYS A 50 6.83 -1.88 2.49
C LYS A 50 7.03 -3.05 1.54
N GLU A 51 8.00 -2.95 0.64
CA GLU A 51 8.30 -3.98 -0.35
C GLU A 51 9.81 -4.25 -0.47
N HIS A 52 10.17 -5.49 -0.78
CA HIS A 52 11.56 -5.82 -1.10
C HIS A 52 11.81 -5.54 -2.58
N ILE A 53 12.84 -4.76 -2.87
CA ILE A 53 13.29 -4.46 -4.22
C ILE A 53 14.70 -5.00 -4.44
N SER A 54 15.02 -5.34 -5.68
CA SER A 54 16.38 -5.70 -6.10
C SER A 54 16.93 -4.57 -6.94
N LYS A 55 18.04 -3.98 -6.52
CA LYS A 55 18.69 -2.86 -7.22
C LYS A 55 20.10 -3.26 -7.63
N TYR A 56 20.45 -2.97 -8.88
CA TYR A 56 21.80 -3.17 -9.38
C TYR A 56 22.71 -2.01 -8.92
N MET A 57 23.86 -2.36 -8.32
CA MET A 57 24.79 -1.40 -7.71
C MET A 57 26.15 -1.35 -8.43
N GLY A 58 26.24 -1.85 -9.67
CA GLY A 58 27.48 -1.85 -10.47
C GLY A 58 28.31 -3.14 -10.37
N TRP A 59 28.28 -3.83 -9.24
CA TRP A 59 28.99 -5.11 -9.01
C TRP A 59 28.06 -6.29 -8.69
N GLY A 60 26.76 -6.02 -8.51
CA GLY A 60 25.78 -7.04 -8.18
C GLY A 60 24.40 -6.48 -7.94
N TYR A 61 23.47 -7.39 -7.64
CA TYR A 61 22.12 -7.03 -7.18
C TYR A 61 22.09 -7.08 -5.67
N GLU A 62 21.71 -5.97 -5.04
CA GLU A 62 21.44 -5.92 -3.62
C GLU A 62 19.94 -5.98 -3.38
N ARG A 63 19.55 -6.67 -2.31
CA ARG A 63 18.16 -6.74 -1.85
C ARG A 63 17.96 -5.62 -0.84
N LEU A 64 17.19 -4.62 -1.25
CA LEU A 64 16.82 -3.49 -0.43
C LEU A 64 15.36 -3.59 -0.02
N THR A 65 14.99 -2.78 0.95
CA THR A 65 13.60 -2.60 1.38
C THR A 65 13.19 -1.18 1.06
N GLU A 66 12.09 -1.05 0.31
CA GLU A 66 11.50 0.22 -0.04
C GLU A 66 10.22 0.43 0.76
N GLU A 67 10.15 1.57 1.43
CA GLU A 67 8.98 2.01 2.18
C GLU A 67 8.42 3.28 1.54
N LYS A 68 7.13 3.25 1.17
CA LYS A 68 6.42 4.36 0.54
C LYS A 68 5.22 4.76 1.38
N ASP A 69 5.04 6.07 1.56
CA ASP A 69 3.82 6.61 2.18
C ASP A 69 2.94 7.25 1.11
N PHE A 70 1.66 6.88 1.13
CA PHE A 70 0.63 7.45 0.27
C PHE A 70 -0.39 8.19 1.12
N LEU A 71 -0.57 9.48 0.85
CA LEU A 71 -1.72 10.23 1.34
C LEU A 71 -2.96 9.80 0.58
N ILE A 72 -3.99 9.38 1.31
CA ILE A 72 -5.27 8.94 0.75
C ILE A 72 -6.23 10.14 0.77
N THR A 73 -6.84 10.44 -0.36
CA THR A 73 -7.95 11.38 -0.46
C THR A 73 -9.16 10.68 -1.05
N ILE A 74 -10.24 10.61 -0.28
CA ILE A 74 -11.51 9.99 -0.70
C ILE A 74 -12.40 11.11 -1.23
N LEU A 75 -12.68 11.08 -2.53
CA LEU A 75 -13.63 11.97 -3.20
C LEU A 75 -14.92 11.19 -3.50
N PRO A 76 -16.05 11.86 -3.77
CA PRO A 76 -17.34 11.19 -3.98
C PRO A 76 -17.31 10.06 -5.02
N ASN A 77 -16.48 10.19 -6.06
CA ASN A 77 -16.45 9.25 -7.19
C ASN A 77 -15.07 8.57 -7.39
N LYS A 78 -14.07 8.90 -6.57
CA LYS A 78 -12.71 8.37 -6.77
C LYS A 78 -11.89 8.39 -5.48
N ILE A 79 -10.95 7.45 -5.37
CA ILE A 79 -9.88 7.49 -4.38
C ILE A 79 -8.61 7.97 -5.08
N GLN A 80 -7.99 9.01 -4.52
CA GLN A 80 -6.69 9.49 -4.96
C GLN A 80 -5.62 9.06 -3.97
N LEU A 81 -4.51 8.55 -4.52
CA LEU A 81 -3.31 8.24 -3.77
C LEU A 81 -2.21 9.18 -4.23
N LYS A 82 -1.64 9.95 -3.30
CA LYS A 82 -0.47 10.79 -3.56
C LYS A 82 0.71 10.24 -2.78
N GLN A 83 1.74 9.78 -3.47
CA GLN A 83 3.00 9.41 -2.83
C GLN A 83 3.63 10.67 -2.20
N VAL A 84 3.88 10.62 -0.90
CA VAL A 84 4.45 11.75 -0.13
C VAL A 84 5.83 11.45 0.41
N LYS A 85 6.21 10.17 0.50
CA LYS A 85 7.50 9.75 1.02
C LYS A 85 7.96 8.46 0.35
N THR A 86 9.26 8.36 0.15
CA THR A 86 9.95 7.11 -0.20
C THR A 86 11.24 7.02 0.58
N ILE A 87 11.46 5.91 1.25
CA ILE A 87 12.73 5.57 1.91
C ILE A 87 13.17 4.22 1.39
N THR A 88 14.46 4.10 1.08
CA THR A 88 15.08 2.83 0.71
C THR A 88 16.20 2.54 1.70
N TYR A 89 16.22 1.34 2.29
CA TYR A 89 17.22 0.90 3.25
C TYR A 89 17.45 -0.61 3.19
#